data_AF-A0A9P8BY21-F1
#
_entry.id   AF-A0A9P8BY21-F1
#
_cell.length_a   1.000
_cell.length_b   1.000
_cell.length_c   1.000
_cell.angle_alpha   90.00
_cell.angle_beta   90.00
_cell.angle_gamma   90.00
#
_symmetry.space_group_name_H-M   'P 1'
#
loop_
_entity.id
_entity.type
_entity.pdbx_description
1 polymer ?
#
loop_
_entity_poly.entity_id
_entity_poly.type
_entity_poly.pdbx_seq_one_letter_code
_entity_poly.pdbx_strand_id
1 'polypeptide(L)'
;MNGSSRTNLVVPQPYRDNKGVTVMSMMEVIPGQQLKTFELFAYLDYFPNRMMAAWTRHSETLQRIKLDNCRTLASAVLRTAVMNCRALEILELTEFYSSMCCVTLEDATMDKWACTRIQTLNIPVKLTPNGKSPVYLTDPSKEWWRNVVLLK
;
A
#
# COMPACT_ATOMS: atom_id res chain seq x y z
N MET A 1 12.25 -29.93 -11.49
CA MET A 1 12.84 -28.98 -10.53
C MET A 1 12.72 -27.59 -11.13
N ASN A 2 11.64 -26.85 -10.85
CA ASN A 2 11.50 -25.47 -11.32
C ASN A 2 11.99 -24.53 -10.22
N GLY A 3 13.15 -23.93 -10.44
CA GLY A 3 13.60 -22.80 -9.64
C GLY A 3 12.62 -21.65 -9.82
N SER A 4 11.76 -21.42 -8.82
CA SER A 4 10.95 -20.22 -8.75
C SER A 4 11.90 -19.04 -8.54
N SER A 5 12.36 -18.42 -9.63
CA SER A 5 13.01 -17.11 -9.56
C SER A 5 12.05 -16.17 -8.84
N ARG A 6 12.47 -15.67 -7.68
CA ARG A 6 11.69 -14.79 -6.83
C ARG A 6 11.98 -13.36 -7.27
N THR A 7 10.93 -12.59 -7.58
CA THR A 7 11.08 -11.25 -8.15
C THR A 7 10.77 -10.18 -7.10
N ASN A 8 11.69 -9.22 -6.95
CA ASN A 8 11.50 -8.01 -6.17
C ASN A 8 11.39 -6.84 -7.13
N LEU A 9 10.39 -5.98 -6.94
CA LEU A 9 10.25 -4.72 -7.66
C LEU A 9 10.53 -3.58 -6.67
N VAL A 10 11.75 -3.05 -6.75
CA VAL A 10 12.23 -1.96 -5.89
C VAL A 10 12.67 -0.81 -6.78
N VAL A 11 12.06 0.35 -6.60
CA VAL A 11 12.43 1.57 -7.33
C VAL A 11 12.74 2.69 -6.32
N PRO A 12 14.02 2.89 -5.96
CA PRO A 12 14.42 3.75 -4.84
C PRO A 12 14.60 5.24 -5.21
N GLN A 13 14.43 5.63 -6.47
CA GLN A 13 14.56 7.03 -6.92
C GLN A 13 13.24 7.56 -7.49
N PRO A 14 13.00 8.88 -7.43
CA PRO A 14 11.79 9.46 -7.97
C PRO A 14 11.62 9.07 -9.44
N TYR A 15 10.45 8.56 -9.73
CA TYR A 15 10.10 8.08 -11.06
C TYR A 15 10.17 9.23 -12.06
N ARG A 16 10.88 9.07 -13.19
CA ARG A 16 10.86 10.11 -14.24
C ARG A 16 9.44 10.32 -14.77
N ASP A 17 8.63 9.27 -14.83
CA ASP A 17 7.18 9.35 -15.03
C ASP A 17 6.44 9.26 -13.68
N ASN A 18 6.45 10.28 -12.81
CA ASN A 18 5.79 10.27 -11.48
C ASN A 18 4.38 9.63 -11.38
N LYS A 19 3.70 9.36 -12.50
CA LYS A 19 2.43 8.63 -12.67
C LYS A 19 2.54 7.10 -12.54
N GLY A 20 3.76 6.54 -12.51
CA GLY A 20 4.04 5.10 -12.33
C GLY A 20 3.55 4.18 -13.44
N VAL A 21 3.47 4.69 -14.69
CA VAL A 21 3.08 3.91 -15.86
C VAL A 21 4.05 2.75 -16.05
N THR A 22 5.35 3.03 -16.00
CA THR A 22 6.37 2.01 -16.26
C THR A 22 6.37 0.94 -15.15
N VAL A 23 6.06 1.28 -13.89
CA VAL A 23 5.93 0.29 -12.81
C VAL A 23 4.74 -0.62 -13.07
N MET A 24 3.59 -0.06 -13.45
CA MET A 24 2.41 -0.87 -13.73
C MET A 24 2.68 -1.84 -14.88
N SER A 25 3.34 -1.36 -15.95
CA SER A 25 3.77 -2.23 -17.06
C SER A 25 4.74 -3.32 -16.62
N MET A 26 5.68 -3.01 -15.71
CA MET A 26 6.58 -4.02 -15.11
C MET A 26 5.79 -5.07 -14.31
N MET A 27 4.83 -4.67 -13.48
CA MET A 27 4.02 -5.61 -12.72
C MET A 27 3.16 -6.51 -13.62
N GLU A 28 2.69 -5.99 -14.75
CA GLU A 28 1.87 -6.74 -15.71
C GLU A 28 2.67 -7.82 -16.47
N VAL A 29 3.97 -7.62 -16.67
CA VAL A 29 4.82 -8.63 -17.31
C VAL A 29 5.35 -9.69 -16.33
N ILE A 30 5.38 -9.39 -15.03
CA ILE A 30 5.77 -10.39 -14.02
C ILE A 30 4.70 -11.49 -13.98
N PRO A 31 5.07 -12.78 -14.14
CA PRO A 31 4.09 -13.86 -14.06
C PRO A 31 3.40 -13.88 -12.70
N GLY A 32 2.13 -14.32 -12.68
CA GLY A 32 1.32 -14.34 -11.47
C GLY A 32 2.00 -15.08 -10.32
N GLN A 33 1.79 -14.60 -9.11
CA GLN A 33 2.38 -15.20 -7.90
C GLN A 33 3.93 -15.32 -7.94
N GLN A 34 4.63 -14.34 -8.50
CA GLN A 34 6.10 -14.26 -8.43
C GLN A 34 6.66 -12.98 -7.78
N LEU A 35 5.83 -11.94 -7.65
CA LEU A 35 6.23 -10.70 -7.00
C LEU A 35 6.18 -10.88 -5.48
N LYS A 36 7.29 -10.58 -4.80
CA LYS A 36 7.40 -10.64 -3.33
C LYS A 36 7.43 -9.29 -2.65
N THR A 37 8.13 -8.36 -3.27
CA THR A 37 8.44 -7.06 -2.70
C THR A 37 8.04 -6.01 -3.71
N PHE A 38 7.25 -5.04 -3.26
CA PHE A 38 6.83 -3.89 -4.02
C PHE A 38 7.20 -2.63 -3.24
N GLU A 39 8.22 -1.92 -3.70
CA GLU A 39 8.74 -0.74 -3.01
C GLU A 39 8.86 0.42 -3.99
N LEU A 40 8.16 1.52 -3.70
CA LEU A 40 8.17 2.74 -4.50
C LEU A 40 8.49 3.96 -3.66
N PHE A 41 9.21 4.90 -4.28
CA PHE A 41 9.43 6.25 -3.77
C PHE A 41 8.69 7.28 -4.64
N ALA A 42 8.06 8.27 -4.01
CA ALA A 42 7.39 9.40 -4.66
C ALA A 42 6.25 9.01 -5.63
N TYR A 43 5.51 7.93 -5.35
CA TYR A 43 4.45 7.43 -6.23
C TYR A 43 3.20 8.33 -6.24
N LEU A 44 2.63 8.54 -7.44
CA LEU A 44 1.28 9.07 -7.64
C LEU A 44 0.40 8.00 -8.30
N ASP A 45 -0.63 7.57 -7.58
CA ASP A 45 -1.65 6.62 -8.03
C ASP A 45 -2.61 7.20 -9.08
N TYR A 46 -2.18 7.24 -10.34
CA TYR A 46 -3.01 7.55 -11.50
C TYR A 46 -3.78 6.34 -12.04
N PHE A 47 -3.44 5.13 -11.58
CA PHE A 47 -3.98 3.88 -12.11
C PHE A 47 -4.40 2.92 -10.99
N PRO A 48 -5.33 3.34 -10.10
CA PRO A 48 -5.70 2.55 -8.92
C PRO A 48 -6.20 1.15 -9.31
N ASN A 49 -6.97 1.05 -10.39
CA ASN A 49 -7.47 -0.25 -10.89
C ASN A 49 -6.35 -1.19 -11.34
N ARG A 50 -5.29 -0.66 -11.97
CA ARG A 50 -4.13 -1.48 -12.39
C ARG A 50 -3.34 -1.94 -11.18
N MET A 51 -3.14 -1.06 -10.20
CA MET A 51 -2.47 -1.42 -8.93
C MET A 51 -3.24 -2.52 -8.19
N MET A 52 -4.56 -2.37 -8.04
CA MET A 52 -5.41 -3.36 -7.38
C MET A 52 -5.36 -4.72 -8.08
N ALA A 53 -5.46 -4.72 -9.42
CA ALA A 53 -5.36 -5.95 -10.21
C ALA A 53 -3.99 -6.61 -10.06
N ALA A 54 -2.91 -5.82 -10.09
CA ALA A 54 -1.55 -6.32 -9.96
C ALA A 54 -1.27 -6.91 -8.57
N TRP A 55 -1.67 -6.22 -7.48
CA TRP A 55 -1.54 -6.77 -6.13
C TRP A 55 -2.37 -8.03 -5.94
N THR A 56 -3.60 -8.07 -6.46
CA THR A 56 -4.44 -9.27 -6.41
C THR A 56 -3.82 -10.43 -7.18
N ARG A 57 -3.19 -10.18 -8.33
CA ARG A 57 -2.47 -11.22 -9.11
C ARG A 57 -1.28 -11.84 -8.38
N HIS A 58 -0.73 -11.13 -7.39
CA HIS A 58 0.41 -11.58 -6.57
C HIS A 58 0.02 -11.81 -5.11
N SER A 59 -1.27 -11.98 -4.82
CA SER A 59 -1.82 -12.06 -3.47
C SER A 59 -1.19 -13.12 -2.56
N GLU A 60 -0.69 -14.22 -3.13
CA GLU A 60 -0.13 -15.36 -2.41
C GLU A 60 1.39 -15.28 -2.26
N THR A 61 2.03 -14.34 -2.94
CA THR A 61 3.49 -14.16 -2.85
C THR A 61 3.94 -12.78 -2.42
N LEU A 62 3.09 -11.76 -2.54
CA LEU A 62 3.41 -10.39 -2.18
C LEU A 62 3.49 -10.27 -0.66
N GLN A 63 4.72 -10.25 -0.14
CA GLN A 63 5.04 -10.22 1.28
C GLN A 63 5.25 -8.79 1.78
N ARG A 64 5.71 -7.88 0.92
CA ARG A 64 6.07 -6.52 1.32
C ARG A 64 5.56 -5.49 0.34
N ILE A 65 4.87 -4.50 0.87
CA ILE A 65 4.48 -3.26 0.19
C ILE A 65 5.07 -2.10 0.99
N LYS A 66 5.98 -1.34 0.39
CA LYS A 66 6.46 -0.06 0.95
C LYS A 66 6.24 1.07 -0.02
N LEU A 67 5.63 2.14 0.45
CA LEU A 67 5.37 3.34 -0.32
C LEU A 67 5.92 4.53 0.45
N ASP A 68 7.06 5.03 0.00
CA ASP A 68 7.71 6.18 0.60
C ASP A 68 7.42 7.44 -0.22
N ASN A 69 7.25 8.58 0.45
CA ASN A 69 6.91 9.85 -0.18
C ASN A 69 5.66 9.76 -1.08
N CYS A 70 4.69 8.90 -0.74
CA CYS A 70 3.53 8.69 -1.60
C CYS A 70 2.59 9.91 -1.56
N ARG A 71 2.29 10.48 -2.73
CA ARG A 71 1.51 11.73 -2.84
C ARG A 71 0.02 11.49 -3.03
N THR A 72 -0.35 10.42 -3.71
CA THR A 72 -1.75 10.00 -3.86
C THR A 72 -1.82 8.49 -3.95
N LEU A 73 -2.77 7.90 -3.22
CA LEU A 73 -3.04 6.46 -3.20
C LEU A 73 -4.48 6.24 -2.75
N ALA A 74 -5.34 5.70 -3.61
CA ALA A 74 -6.75 5.58 -3.26
C ALA A 74 -6.98 4.64 -2.04
N SER A 75 -7.94 4.97 -1.17
CA SER A 75 -8.34 4.10 -0.03
C SER A 75 -8.65 2.67 -0.49
N ALA A 76 -9.31 2.52 -1.66
CA ALA A 76 -9.62 1.23 -2.25
C ALA A 76 -8.38 0.38 -2.59
N VAL A 77 -7.25 1.03 -2.95
CA VAL A 77 -5.98 0.34 -3.22
C VAL A 77 -5.40 -0.22 -1.92
N LEU A 78 -5.37 0.59 -0.85
CA LEU A 78 -4.94 0.12 0.47
C LEU A 78 -5.85 -0.99 1.01
N ARG A 79 -7.16 -0.85 0.84
CA ARG A 79 -8.13 -1.90 1.16
C ARG A 79 -7.82 -3.19 0.40
N THR A 80 -7.49 -3.10 -0.89
CA THR A 80 -7.11 -4.27 -1.70
C THR A 80 -5.87 -4.97 -1.14
N ALA A 81 -4.86 -4.23 -0.67
CA ALA A 81 -3.71 -4.86 -0.01
C ALA A 81 -4.11 -5.69 1.21
N VAL A 82 -4.88 -5.11 2.14
CA VAL A 82 -5.24 -5.80 3.39
C VAL A 82 -6.28 -6.92 3.19
N MET A 83 -7.14 -6.78 2.17
CA MET A 83 -8.24 -7.71 1.89
C MET A 83 -7.86 -8.85 0.94
N ASN A 84 -6.88 -8.67 0.06
CA ASN A 84 -6.55 -9.68 -0.95
C ASN A 84 -5.15 -10.28 -0.77
N CYS A 85 -4.17 -9.55 -0.24
CA CYS A 85 -2.79 -10.04 -0.15
C CYS A 85 -2.56 -10.92 1.09
N ARG A 86 -2.88 -12.22 0.97
CA ARG A 86 -2.77 -13.23 2.04
C ARG A 86 -1.34 -13.44 2.55
N ALA A 87 -0.35 -13.26 1.70
CA ALA A 87 1.05 -13.42 2.06
C ALA A 87 1.69 -12.16 2.66
N LEU A 88 0.93 -11.06 2.77
CA LEU A 88 1.47 -9.76 3.19
C LEU A 88 1.93 -9.80 4.65
N GLU A 89 3.19 -9.47 4.85
CA GLU A 89 3.89 -9.40 6.14
C GLU A 89 4.18 -7.95 6.51
N ILE A 90 4.43 -7.08 5.52
CA ILE A 90 4.76 -5.66 5.73
C ILE A 90 3.93 -4.79 4.80
N LEU A 91 3.16 -3.87 5.37
CA LEU A 91 2.51 -2.77 4.67
C LEU A 91 2.94 -1.45 5.34
N GLU A 92 3.75 -0.67 4.64
CA GLU A 92 4.38 0.52 5.20
C GLU A 92 4.27 1.72 4.27
N LEU A 93 3.61 2.78 4.72
CA LEU A 93 3.52 4.07 4.07
C LEU A 93 4.29 5.11 4.91
N THR A 94 5.33 5.69 4.34
CA THR A 94 6.18 6.71 4.99
C THR A 94 6.14 8.04 4.24
N GLU A 95 6.36 9.13 4.97
CA GLU A 95 6.50 10.49 4.43
C GLU A 95 5.40 10.90 3.43
N PHE A 96 4.14 10.55 3.71
CA PHE A 96 3.03 10.85 2.80
C PHE A 96 2.53 12.29 2.99
N TYR A 97 2.25 12.97 1.89
CA TYR A 97 1.94 14.42 1.90
C TYR A 97 0.46 14.74 1.83
N SER A 98 -0.41 13.73 1.66
CA SER A 98 -1.80 13.95 1.29
C SER A 98 -2.79 13.21 2.17
N SER A 99 -3.87 13.91 2.53
CA SER A 99 -5.11 13.33 3.07
C SER A 99 -5.78 12.31 2.15
N MET A 100 -5.29 12.16 0.91
CA MET A 100 -5.76 11.18 -0.05
C MET A 100 -5.09 9.81 0.11
N CYS A 101 -3.97 9.69 0.82
CA CYS A 101 -3.22 8.43 0.96
C CYS A 101 -3.67 7.59 2.17
N CYS A 102 -4.94 7.64 2.57
CA CYS A 102 -5.42 7.04 3.82
C CYS A 102 -6.49 5.99 3.63
N VAL A 103 -6.56 5.04 4.58
CA VAL A 103 -7.72 4.15 4.74
C VAL A 103 -8.79 4.88 5.56
N THR A 104 -10.04 4.79 5.13
CA THR A 104 -11.17 5.28 5.94
C THR A 104 -11.44 4.32 7.10
N LEU A 105 -11.95 4.81 8.24
CA LEU A 105 -12.32 3.93 9.36
C LEU A 105 -13.35 2.87 8.94
N GLU A 106 -14.28 3.26 8.05
CA GLU A 106 -15.26 2.36 7.45
C GLU A 106 -14.56 1.22 6.69
N ASP A 107 -13.66 1.55 5.74
CA ASP A 107 -12.90 0.55 4.98
C ASP A 107 -12.03 -0.36 5.88
N ALA A 108 -11.52 0.17 6.99
CA ALA A 108 -10.69 -0.59 7.92
C ALA A 108 -11.49 -1.61 8.76
N THR A 109 -12.79 -1.37 8.98
CA THR A 109 -13.61 -2.13 9.93
C THR A 109 -14.71 -2.97 9.29
N MET A 110 -15.06 -2.72 8.02
CA MET A 110 -16.15 -3.41 7.34
C MET A 110 -15.90 -4.92 7.16
N ASP A 111 -14.68 -5.31 6.83
CA ASP A 111 -14.37 -6.69 6.43
C ASP A 111 -13.20 -7.29 7.21
N LYS A 112 -13.18 -8.63 7.30
CA LYS A 112 -12.07 -9.38 7.89
C LYS A 112 -10.86 -9.34 6.95
N TRP A 113 -9.74 -8.83 7.45
CA TRP A 113 -8.51 -8.75 6.67
C TRP A 113 -7.98 -10.14 6.31
N ALA A 114 -7.56 -10.31 5.05
CA ALA A 114 -6.97 -11.55 4.57
C ALA A 114 -5.46 -11.61 4.83
N CYS A 115 -4.80 -10.48 5.06
CA CYS A 115 -3.39 -10.38 5.40
C CYS A 115 -3.10 -10.81 6.86
N THR A 116 -3.45 -12.03 7.23
CA THR A 116 -3.29 -12.55 8.60
C THR A 116 -1.83 -12.77 9.02
N ARG A 117 -0.88 -12.58 8.10
CA ARG A 117 0.56 -12.68 8.32
C ARG A 117 1.23 -11.34 8.60
N ILE A 118 0.45 -10.26 8.65
CA ILE A 118 0.99 -8.92 8.85
C ILE A 118 1.77 -8.85 10.16
N GLN A 119 3.02 -8.38 10.09
CA GLN A 119 3.92 -8.16 11.22
C GLN A 119 4.15 -6.66 11.42
N THR A 120 4.17 -5.91 10.32
CA THR A 120 4.30 -4.45 10.32
C THR A 120 3.17 -3.85 9.53
N LEU A 121 2.36 -3.04 10.21
CA LEU A 121 1.33 -2.21 9.60
C LEU A 121 1.60 -0.75 9.97
N ASN A 122 1.96 0.05 8.97
CA ASN A 122 2.10 1.49 9.09
C ASN A 122 1.31 2.14 7.95
N ILE A 123 0.06 2.48 8.22
CA ILE A 123 -0.84 3.15 7.27
C ILE A 123 -1.48 4.37 7.94
N PRO A 124 -1.68 5.48 7.23
CA PRO A 124 -2.49 6.57 7.75
C PRO A 124 -3.97 6.20 7.71
N VAL A 125 -4.66 6.46 8.82
CA VAL A 125 -6.11 6.24 8.96
C VAL A 125 -6.79 7.59 9.09
N LYS A 126 -7.83 7.82 8.28
CA LYS A 126 -8.65 9.03 8.38
C LYS A 126 -9.77 8.82 9.39
N LEU A 127 -9.63 9.50 10.52
CA LEU A 127 -10.59 9.48 11.64
C LEU A 127 -11.57 10.66 11.50
N THR A 128 -12.61 10.52 10.67
CA THR A 128 -13.71 11.50 10.65
C THR A 128 -15.07 10.82 10.60
N PRO A 129 -16.03 11.20 11.46
CA PRO A 129 -17.36 10.57 11.55
C PRO A 129 -18.19 10.57 10.25
N ASN A 130 -17.81 11.41 9.28
CA ASN A 130 -18.57 11.67 8.06
C ASN A 130 -17.69 11.65 6.79
N GLY A 131 -16.48 11.08 6.87
CA GLY A 131 -15.54 10.96 5.73
C GLY A 131 -14.99 12.28 5.16
N LYS A 132 -15.46 13.45 5.64
CA LYS A 132 -14.97 14.77 5.21
C LYS A 132 -13.57 15.03 5.77
N SER A 133 -12.74 15.78 5.05
CA SER A 133 -11.40 16.11 5.56
C SER A 133 -11.53 16.85 6.89
N PRO A 134 -10.93 16.35 7.98
CA PRO A 134 -10.95 17.12 9.20
C PRO A 134 -10.07 18.34 9.04
N VAL A 135 -10.56 19.48 9.52
CA VAL A 135 -9.75 20.71 9.72
C VAL A 135 -8.56 20.45 10.68
N TYR A 136 -8.46 19.26 11.29
CA TYR A 136 -7.39 18.84 12.20
C TYR A 136 -6.00 18.63 11.53
N LEU A 137 -5.86 18.70 10.20
CA LEU A 137 -4.56 18.60 9.52
C LEU A 137 -3.63 19.80 9.74
N THR A 138 -4.14 20.89 10.33
CA THR A 138 -3.33 22.07 10.71
C THR A 138 -3.02 22.12 12.21
N ASP A 139 -3.35 21.07 12.97
CA ASP A 139 -3.07 21.01 14.41
C ASP A 139 -1.73 20.29 14.67
N PRO A 140 -0.65 21.02 15.01
CA PRO A 140 0.67 20.45 15.24
C PRO A 140 0.77 19.60 16.52
N SER A 141 -0.26 19.59 17.38
CA SER A 141 -0.28 18.78 18.61
C SER A 141 -0.65 17.32 18.41
N LYS A 142 -1.09 16.94 17.20
CA LYS A 142 -1.56 15.58 16.89
C LYS A 142 -0.62 14.91 15.88
N GLU A 143 0.61 14.72 16.32
CA GLU A 143 1.56 13.79 15.69
C GLU A 143 0.88 12.43 15.54
N TRP A 144 0.75 12.03 14.27
CA TRP A 144 0.36 10.74 13.74
C TRP A 144 0.51 9.58 14.74
N TRP A 145 -0.59 8.90 15.05
CA TRP A 145 -0.58 7.69 15.88
C TRP A 145 0.22 6.57 15.19
N ARG A 146 1.53 6.51 15.45
CA ARG A 146 2.39 5.38 15.10
C ARG A 146 2.14 4.23 16.08
N ASN A 147 1.06 3.48 15.90
CA ASN A 147 0.96 2.18 16.54
C ASN A 147 1.78 1.17 15.73
N VAL A 148 3.05 0.99 16.11
CA VAL A 148 3.81 -0.21 15.73
C VAL A 148 3.22 -1.36 16.51
N VAL A 149 2.22 -2.04 15.94
CA VAL A 149 1.72 -3.28 16.51
C VAL A 149 2.72 -4.37 16.15
N LEU A 150 3.63 -4.69 17.06
CA LEU A 150 4.37 -5.94 17.02
C LEU A 150 3.37 -7.07 17.34
N LEU A 151 2.78 -7.64 16.30
CA LEU A 151 2.01 -8.88 16.44
C LEU A 151 3.01 -9.99 16.80
N LYS A 152 2.91 -10.47 18.05
CA LYS A 152 3.71 -11.59 18.59
C LYS A 152 3.27 -12.92 17.99
#